data_AF-A0A2V6BXH8-F1
#
_entry.id   AF-A0A2V6BXH8-F1
#
_cell.length_a   1.000
_cell.length_b   1.000
_cell.length_c   1.000
_cell.angle_alpha   90.00
_cell.angle_beta   90.00
_cell.angle_gamma   90.00
#
_symmetry.space_group_name_H-M   'P 1'
#
loop_
_entity.id
_entity.type
_entity.pdbx_description
1 polymer ?
#
loop_
_entity_poly.entity_id
_entity_poly.type
_entity_poly.pdbx_seq_one_letter_code
_entity_poly.pdbx_strand_id
1 'polypeptide(L)'
;VFFGGGSGGVDLNTTWLWDQVGATWIHLSTAQSPPAREGAGMTYDTALQRVNLLGGQDNNGYFNDTWELIPTSTPTPTPSPTATVTPTPTPSTTPTPRVTPRPRPTPHARPTPL
;
A
#
# COMPACT_ATOMS: atom_id res chain seq x y z
N VAL A 1 2.33 -15.35 -9.49
CA VAL A 1 3.60 -15.33 -8.73
C VAL A 1 4.70 -14.93 -9.68
N PHE A 2 5.70 -14.20 -9.19
CA PHE A 2 6.91 -13.84 -9.90
C PHE A 2 8.09 -14.09 -8.96
N PHE A 3 9.20 -14.58 -9.49
CA PHE A 3 10.43 -14.82 -8.72
C PHE A 3 11.64 -14.41 -9.54
N GLY A 4 12.57 -13.71 -8.88
CA GLY A 4 13.89 -13.40 -9.41
C GLY A 4 13.88 -12.40 -10.58
N GLY A 5 14.64 -12.70 -11.63
CA GLY A 5 14.92 -11.79 -12.75
C GLY A 5 16.12 -10.88 -12.51
N GLY A 6 16.49 -10.09 -13.51
CA GLY A 6 17.65 -9.20 -13.48
C GLY A 6 17.30 -7.72 -13.48
N SER A 7 18.09 -6.91 -12.77
CA SER A 7 18.06 -5.44 -12.84
C SER A 7 19.49 -4.88 -12.91
N GLY A 8 19.83 -4.22 -14.01
CA GLY A 8 21.16 -3.62 -14.19
C GLY A 8 22.34 -4.62 -14.09
N GLY A 9 22.12 -5.88 -14.50
CA GLY A 9 23.12 -6.95 -14.42
C GLY A 9 23.21 -7.65 -13.05
N VAL A 10 22.31 -7.31 -12.12
CA VAL A 10 22.18 -7.97 -10.82
C VAL A 10 20.95 -8.87 -10.83
N ASP A 11 21.17 -10.16 -10.60
CA ASP A 11 20.10 -11.13 -10.40
C ASP A 11 19.41 -10.91 -9.05
N LEU A 12 18.10 -11.11 -9.02
CA LEU A 12 17.25 -10.94 -7.84
C LEU A 12 16.80 -12.30 -7.31
N ASN A 13 16.50 -12.36 -6.01
CA ASN A 13 15.93 -13.54 -5.33
C ASN A 13 14.60 -13.21 -4.62
N THR A 14 13.93 -12.16 -5.07
CA THR A 14 12.67 -11.71 -4.44
C THR A 14 11.48 -12.45 -5.02
N THR A 15 10.49 -12.73 -4.17
CA THR A 15 9.23 -13.35 -4.56
C THR A 15 8.11 -12.32 -4.50
N TRP A 16 7.31 -12.22 -5.55
CA TRP A 16 6.17 -11.33 -5.64
C TRP A 16 4.90 -12.08 -5.98
N LEU A 17 3.81 -11.74 -5.29
CA LEU A 17 2.47 -12.23 -5.56
C LEU A 17 1.64 -11.10 -6.16
N TRP A 18 0.90 -11.40 -7.23
CA TRP A 18 -0.08 -10.47 -7.75
C TRP A 18 -1.37 -10.63 -6.96
N ASP A 19 -1.79 -9.57 -6.27
CA ASP A 19 -3.13 -9.48 -5.71
C ASP A 19 -4.10 -8.99 -6.78
N GLN A 20 -5.03 -9.86 -7.15
CA GLN A 20 -6.06 -9.57 -8.14
C GLN A 20 -7.12 -8.58 -7.63
N VAL A 21 -7.33 -8.48 -6.32
CA VAL A 21 -8.35 -7.59 -5.75
C VAL A 21 -7.85 -6.15 -5.73
N GLY A 22 -6.64 -5.95 -5.20
CA GLY A 22 -5.99 -4.63 -5.14
C GLY A 22 -5.28 -4.23 -6.43
N ALA A 23 -5.19 -5.11 -7.43
CA ALA A 23 -4.40 -4.92 -8.65
C ALA A 23 -2.96 -4.45 -8.34
N THR A 24 -2.31 -5.11 -7.37
CA THR A 24 -1.01 -4.71 -6.85
C THR A 24 -0.08 -5.91 -6.67
N TRP A 25 1.23 -5.67 -6.73
CA TRP A 25 2.23 -6.66 -6.38
C TRP A 25 2.54 -6.60 -4.88
N ILE A 26 2.48 -7.75 -4.23
CA ILE A 26 2.80 -7.94 -2.82
C ILE A 26 4.13 -8.67 -2.74
N HIS A 27 5.10 -8.09 -2.03
CA HIS A 27 6.37 -8.76 -1.76
C HIS A 27 6.17 -9.86 -0.71
N LEU A 28 6.57 -11.08 -1.03
CA LEU A 28 6.51 -12.21 -0.13
C LEU A 28 7.86 -12.42 0.56
N SER A 29 7.86 -12.32 1.89
CA SER A 29 9.00 -12.70 2.72
C SER A 29 8.89 -14.19 3.07
N THR A 30 9.83 -14.99 2.58
CA THR A 30 9.90 -16.43 2.82
C THR A 30 11.10 -16.75 3.71
N ALA A 31 10.94 -17.70 4.64
CA ALA A 31 12.03 -18.12 5.53
C ALA A 31 13.18 -18.82 4.78
N GLN A 32 12.84 -19.49 3.68
CA GLN A 32 13.79 -20.08 2.74
C GLN A 32 13.41 -19.63 1.34
N SER A 33 14.41 -19.28 0.54
CA SER A 33 14.25 -18.80 -0.82
C SER A 33 15.34 -19.38 -1.71
N PRO A 34 15.07 -19.58 -3.00
CA PRO A 34 16.12 -19.86 -3.96
C PRO A 34 17.18 -18.74 -3.97
N PRO A 35 18.44 -19.05 -4.29
CA PRO A 35 19.43 -18.07 -4.71
C PRO A 35 18.92 -17.16 -5.84
N ALA A 36 19.53 -15.98 -5.95
CA ALA A 36 19.23 -15.04 -7.02
C ALA A 36 19.43 -15.68 -8.38
N ARG A 37 18.45 -15.51 -9.27
CA ARG A 37 18.46 -16.14 -10.58
C ARG A 37 17.46 -15.48 -11.52
N GLU A 38 17.74 -15.59 -12.81
CA GLU A 38 16.82 -15.28 -13.89
C GLU A 38 16.62 -16.50 -14.80
N GLY A 39 15.71 -16.38 -15.78
CA GLY A 39 15.47 -17.45 -16.76
C GLY A 39 14.90 -18.76 -16.22
N ALA A 40 14.55 -18.83 -14.94
CA ALA A 40 14.01 -20.02 -14.30
C ALA A 40 12.62 -20.39 -14.86
N GLY A 41 12.37 -21.69 -15.02
CA GLY A 41 11.05 -22.21 -15.38
C GLY A 41 10.14 -22.24 -14.15
N MET A 42 8.84 -21.98 -14.32
CA MET A 42 7.88 -21.97 -13.22
C MET A 42 6.57 -22.65 -13.61
N THR A 43 6.06 -23.52 -12.73
CA THR A 43 4.78 -24.21 -12.89
C THR A 43 3.97 -24.17 -11.61
N TYR A 44 2.65 -24.33 -11.70
CA TYR A 44 1.74 -24.37 -10.57
C TYR A 44 1.06 -25.74 -10.50
N ASP A 45 1.24 -26.42 -9.38
CA ASP A 45 0.50 -27.64 -9.03
C ASP A 45 -0.81 -27.25 -8.37
N THR A 46 -1.93 -27.46 -9.06
CA THR A 46 -3.28 -27.13 -8.58
C THR A 46 -3.80 -28.10 -7.53
N ALA A 47 -3.31 -29.35 -7.49
CA ALA A 47 -3.73 -30.35 -6.53
C ALA A 47 -3.13 -30.07 -5.14
N LEU A 48 -1.89 -29.61 -5.11
CA LEU A 48 -1.19 -29.24 -3.86
C LEU A 48 -1.24 -27.73 -3.57
N GLN A 49 -1.69 -26.92 -4.53
CA GLN A 49 -1.66 -25.46 -4.50
C GLN A 49 -0.24 -24.89 -4.35
N ARG A 50 0.76 -25.47 -5.01
CA ARG A 50 2.17 -25.09 -4.84
C ARG A 50 2.77 -24.58 -6.14
N VAL A 51 3.74 -23.67 -6.02
CA VAL A 51 4.50 -23.21 -7.19
C VAL A 51 5.86 -23.89 -7.18
N ASN A 52 6.20 -24.53 -8.29
CA ASN A 52 7.51 -25.13 -8.49
C ASN A 52 8.35 -24.24 -9.41
N LEU A 53 9.58 -23.98 -9.00
CA LEU A 53 10.59 -23.24 -9.75
C LEU A 53 11.74 -24.19 -10.09
N LEU A 54 12.15 -24.21 -11.37
CA LEU A 54 13.13 -25.15 -11.88
C LEU A 54 14.30 -24.40 -12.53
N GLY A 55 15.51 -24.73 -12.09
CA GLY A 55 16.75 -24.20 -12.67
C GLY A 55 16.82 -22.67 -12.71
N GLY A 56 17.24 -22.14 -13.86
CA GLY A 56 17.59 -20.74 -14.06
C GLY A 56 19.10 -20.54 -14.10
N GLN A 57 19.53 -19.28 -14.10
CA GLN A 57 20.95 -18.93 -14.11
C GLN A 57 21.22 -17.65 -13.32
N ASP A 58 22.48 -17.47 -12.95
CA ASP A 58 23.06 -16.21 -12.51
C ASP A 58 24.41 -15.98 -13.22
N ASN A 59 25.12 -14.92 -12.83
CA ASN A 59 26.46 -14.63 -13.35
C ASN A 59 27.52 -15.73 -13.07
N ASN A 60 27.23 -16.70 -12.21
CA ASN A 60 28.12 -17.79 -11.82
C ASN A 60 27.81 -19.10 -12.55
N GLY A 61 26.62 -19.25 -13.15
CA GLY A 61 26.29 -20.38 -14.01
C GLY A 61 24.81 -20.76 -13.99
N TYR A 62 24.54 -22.00 -14.42
CA TYR A 62 23.18 -22.56 -14.48
C TYR A 62 22.85 -23.36 -13.22
N PHE A 63 21.64 -23.16 -12.71
CA PHE A 63 21.08 -23.97 -11.64
C PHE A 63 20.40 -25.23 -12.19
N ASN A 64 20.55 -26.35 -11.48
CA ASN A 64 19.91 -27.63 -11.77
C ASN A 64 19.04 -28.12 -10.60
N ASP A 65 18.66 -27.22 -9.70
CA ASP A 65 17.82 -27.48 -8.53
C ASP A 65 16.33 -27.26 -8.84
N THR A 66 15.49 -27.64 -7.89
CA THR A 66 14.05 -27.36 -7.90
C THR A 66 13.65 -26.80 -6.55
N TRP A 67 12.86 -25.75 -6.57
CA TRP A 67 12.33 -25.08 -5.39
C TRP A 67 10.82 -25.11 -5.39
N GLU A 68 10.25 -25.34 -4.22
CA GLU A 68 8.80 -25.38 -4.04
C GLU A 68 8.38 -24.23 -3.11
N LEU A 69 7.56 -23.31 -3.63
CA LEU A 69 6.89 -22.31 -2.82
C LEU A 69 5.59 -22.92 -2.29
N ILE A 70 5.62 -23.25 -1.01
CA ILE A 70 4.46 -23.70 -0.25
C ILE A 70 3.73 -22.45 0.24
N PRO A 71 2.51 -22.16 -0.20
CA PRO A 71 1.73 -21.09 0.40
C PRO A 71 1.43 -21.49 1.83
N THR A 72 2.08 -20.82 2.79
CA THR A 72 1.61 -20.85 4.16
C THR A 72 0.27 -20.14 4.18
N SER A 73 -0.72 -20.75 4.84
CA SER A 73 -1.98 -20.07 5.16
C SER A 73 -1.63 -18.70 5.69
N THR A 74 -2.09 -17.68 4.97
CA THR A 74 -1.80 -16.25 5.10
C THR A 74 -1.20 -15.87 6.46
N PRO A 75 0.05 -15.36 6.54
CA PRO A 75 0.33 -14.42 7.62
C PRO A 75 -0.70 -13.29 7.46
N THR A 76 -1.43 -12.96 8.53
CA THR A 76 -2.27 -11.76 8.60
C THR A 76 -1.49 -10.62 7.95
N PRO A 77 -2.04 -9.92 6.93
CA PRO A 77 -1.32 -8.82 6.33
C PRO A 77 -0.99 -7.85 7.47
N THR A 78 0.29 -7.71 7.83
CA THR A 78 0.72 -6.53 8.58
C THR A 78 0.38 -5.38 7.64
N PRO A 79 -0.56 -4.49 7.98
CA PRO A 79 -0.83 -3.37 7.12
C PRO A 79 0.51 -2.66 6.90
N SER A 80 0.94 -2.57 5.63
CA SER A 80 1.90 -1.54 5.25
C SER A 80 1.33 -0.23 5.81
N PRO A 81 2.11 0.63 6.49
CA PRO A 81 1.58 1.87 7.03
C PRO A 81 0.96 2.62 5.85
N THR A 82 -0.37 2.56 5.79
CA THR A 82 -1.14 3.34 4.84
C THR A 82 -0.75 4.76 5.16
N ALA A 83 -0.24 5.51 4.19
CA ALA A 83 -0.07 6.94 4.36
C ALA A 83 -1.39 7.44 4.92
N THR A 84 -1.40 7.90 6.16
CA THR A 84 -2.59 8.46 6.78
C THR A 84 -3.06 9.53 5.83
N VAL A 85 -4.20 9.32 5.16
CA VAL A 85 -4.90 10.39 4.49
C VAL A 85 -5.23 11.37 5.61
N THR A 86 -4.41 12.42 5.74
CA THR A 86 -4.71 13.54 6.63
C THR A 86 -6.11 13.98 6.26
N PRO A 87 -7.12 13.84 7.13
CA PRO A 87 -8.43 14.35 6.82
C PRO A 87 -8.25 15.84 6.56
N THR A 88 -8.58 16.28 5.35
CA THR A 88 -8.72 17.71 5.06
C THR A 88 -9.65 18.27 6.15
N PRO A 89 -9.24 19.28 6.93
CA PRO A 89 -10.13 19.83 7.95
C PRO A 89 -11.39 20.28 7.24
N THR A 90 -12.54 19.73 7.66
CA THR A 90 -13.86 20.19 7.23
C THR A 90 -13.88 21.71 7.41
N PRO A 91 -14.27 22.52 6.40
CA PRO A 91 -14.44 23.95 6.62
C PRO A 91 -15.44 24.12 7.76
N SER A 92 -14.98 24.66 8.88
CA SER A 92 -15.83 25.03 10.00
C SER A 92 -16.77 26.10 9.48
N THR A 93 -18.06 25.79 9.40
CA THR A 93 -19.08 26.80 9.18
C THR A 93 -19.11 27.68 10.43
N THR A 94 -18.37 28.78 10.40
CA THR A 94 -18.45 29.82 11.44
C THR A 94 -19.91 30.20 11.63
N PRO A 95 -20.51 29.97 12.82
CA PRO A 95 -21.84 30.48 13.08
C PRO A 95 -21.78 32.01 13.00
N THR A 96 -22.61 32.60 12.16
CA THR A 96 -22.76 34.06 12.08
C THR A 96 -23.08 34.58 13.49
N PRO A 97 -22.33 35.55 14.04
CA PRO A 97 -22.69 36.11 15.33
C PRO A 97 -24.09 36.71 15.23
N ARG A 98 -25.00 36.24 16.09
CA ARG A 98 -26.32 36.86 16.28
C ARG A 98 -26.08 38.30 16.73
N VAL A 99 -26.34 39.25 15.84
CA VAL A 99 -26.29 40.68 16.19
C VAL A 99 -27.32 40.92 17.28
N THR A 100 -26.84 41.23 18.49
CA THR A 100 -27.71 41.74 19.56
C THR A 100 -28.26 43.09 19.10
N PRO A 101 -29.59 43.27 19.01
CA PRO A 101 -30.14 44.58 18.68
C PRO A 101 -29.70 45.60 19.72
N ARG A 102 -29.11 46.71 19.28
CA ARG A 102 -28.80 47.86 20.15
C ARG A 102 -30.12 48.38 20.75
N PRO A 103 -30.18 48.70 22.06
CA PRO A 103 -31.36 49.33 22.62
C PRO A 103 -31.66 50.65 21.89
N ARG A 104 -32.93 50.87 21.58
CA ARG A 104 -33.43 52.12 20.99
C ARG A 104 -33.06 53.29 21.89
N PRO A 105 -32.41 54.37 21.39
CA PRO A 105 -32.19 55.57 22.19
C PRO A 105 -33.53 56.17 22.59
N THR A 106 -33.69 56.52 23.86
CA THR A 106 -34.77 57.39 24.33
C THR A 106 -34.65 58.75 23.64
N PRO A 107 -35.72 59.32 23.05
CA PRO A 107 -35.65 60.67 22.51
C PRO A 107 -35.48 61.67 23.67
N HIS A 108 -34.42 62.47 23.63
CA HIS A 108 -34.32 63.65 24.49
C HIS A 108 -35.12 64.79 23.83
N ALA A 109 -35.92 65.49 24.64
CA ALA A 109 -36.70 66.64 24.19
C ALA A 109 -35.79 67.75 23.65
N ARG A 110 -36.21 68.36 22.53
CA ARG A 110 -35.51 69.50 21.91
C ARG A 110 -35.66 70.74 22.78
N PRO A 111 -34.58 71.46 23.16
CA PRO A 111 -34.69 72.75 23.81
C PRO A 111 -35.25 73.80 22.84
N THR A 112 -36.25 74.56 23.30
CA THR A 112 -36.80 75.72 22.59
C THR A 112 -35.81 76.89 22.68
N PRO A 113 -35.41 77.55 21.57
CA PRO A 113 -34.65 78.79 21.65
C PRO A 113 -35.56 79.97 22.00
N LEU A 114 -35.03 80.91 22.79
CA LEU A 114 -35.57 82.25 23.02
C LEU A 114 -35.25 83.17 21.83
#